data_AF-A0AAU0TP46-F1
#
_entry.id   AF-A0AAU0TP46-F1
#
_cell.length_a   1.000
_cell.length_b   1.000
_cell.length_c   1.000
_cell.angle_alpha   90.00
_cell.angle_beta   90.00
_cell.angle_gamma   90.00
#
_symmetry.space_group_name_H-M   'P 1'
#
loop_
_entity.id
_entity.type
_entity.pdbx_description
1 polymer ?
#
loop_
_entity_poly.entity_id
_entity_poly.type
_entity_poly.pdbx_seq_one_letter_code
_entity_poly.pdbx_strand_id
1 'polypeptide(L)'
;MMGLQVGVAALLLLVIALAGSTFRILREYERGVVFQLGRFWQVKGPGLILLIPVVQQMVRVDLRTIVLDVPPQDVITRDNVSVKVNAVLYFRVLDPQKAIIQVEDFLMATSQLAQTTLRAVLGKHELDELLAERERLNVDIQQVLDAQTDTWGIKVANVEIKHVDLNESMVRAIAKQAEAERERRAKVIHAEGELQASEKLMQAAEMLGRQPGAMQLRYMQTLTSIAGDKSSTIVFPLPIELLKGMADLSSKP
;
A
#
# COMPACT_ATOMS: atom_id res chain seq x y z
N MET A 1 -37.88 -67.78 -8.86
CA MET A 1 -37.25 -67.34 -7.60
C MET A 1 -35.99 -66.49 -7.79
N MET A 2 -35.13 -66.75 -8.79
CA MET A 2 -33.94 -65.91 -9.04
C MET A 2 -34.26 -64.43 -9.35
N GLY A 3 -35.29 -64.13 -10.14
CA GLY A 3 -35.67 -62.74 -10.43
C GLY A 3 -36.12 -61.93 -9.20
N LEU A 4 -36.75 -62.58 -8.21
CA LEU A 4 -37.16 -61.93 -6.96
C LEU A 4 -35.94 -61.67 -6.07
N GLN A 5 -34.99 -62.60 -6.00
CA GLN A 5 -33.73 -62.40 -5.26
C GLN A 5 -32.84 -61.33 -5.88
N VAL A 6 -32.78 -61.25 -7.21
CA VAL A 6 -32.04 -60.20 -7.93
C VAL A 6 -32.71 -58.83 -7.71
N GLY A 7 -34.04 -58.76 -7.75
CA GLY A 7 -34.78 -57.52 -7.46
C GLY A 7 -34.61 -57.04 -6.03
N VAL A 8 -34.66 -57.95 -5.04
CA VAL A 8 -34.41 -57.61 -3.63
C VAL A 8 -32.96 -57.20 -3.40
N ALA A 9 -31.98 -57.88 -4.01
CA ALA A 9 -30.57 -57.50 -3.93
C ALA A 9 -30.31 -56.11 -4.53
N ALA A 10 -30.92 -55.79 -5.68
CA ALA A 10 -30.83 -54.47 -6.30
C ALA A 10 -31.48 -53.38 -5.44
N LEU A 11 -32.64 -53.65 -4.81
CA LEU A 11 -33.29 -52.72 -3.88
C LEU A 11 -32.41 -52.46 -2.64
N LEU A 12 -31.79 -53.50 -2.08
CA LEU A 12 -30.91 -53.39 -0.92
C LEU A 12 -29.65 -52.58 -1.24
N LEU A 13 -29.06 -52.80 -2.42
CA LEU A 13 -27.92 -52.03 -2.92
C LEU A 13 -28.29 -50.55 -3.14
N LEU A 14 -29.49 -50.28 -3.67
CA LEU A 14 -30.03 -48.93 -3.85
C LEU A 14 -30.22 -48.22 -2.50
N VAL A 15 -30.79 -48.91 -1.51
CA VAL A 15 -31.00 -48.36 -0.16
C VAL A 15 -29.66 -48.08 0.54
N ILE A 16 -28.68 -48.98 0.42
CA ILE A 16 -27.32 -48.76 0.95
C ILE A 16 -26.63 -47.60 0.24
N ALA A 17 -26.77 -47.46 -1.08
CA ALA A 17 -26.22 -46.35 -1.84
C ALA A 17 -26.86 -45.00 -1.44
N LEU A 18 -28.19 -44.96 -1.24
CA LEU A 18 -28.88 -43.79 -0.72
C LEU A 18 -28.42 -43.44 0.70
N ALA A 19 -28.33 -44.44 1.59
CA ALA A 19 -27.87 -44.25 2.96
C ALA A 19 -26.43 -43.73 3.02
N GLY A 20 -25.53 -44.25 2.18
CA GLY A 20 -24.15 -43.74 2.06
C GLY A 20 -24.09 -42.29 1.55
N SER A 21 -24.97 -41.91 0.62
CA SER A 21 -25.02 -40.53 0.09
C SER A 21 -25.59 -39.51 1.08
N THR A 22 -26.24 -39.99 2.15
CA THR A 22 -26.90 -39.16 3.17
C THR A 22 -25.90 -38.51 4.11
N PHE A 23 -24.77 -39.18 4.37
CA PHE A 23 -23.74 -38.68 5.26
C PHE A 23 -22.75 -37.79 4.49
N ARG A 24 -22.80 -36.48 4.74
CA ARG A 24 -21.77 -35.55 4.27
C ARG A 24 -21.08 -34.88 5.45
N ILE A 25 -19.77 -34.77 5.36
CA ILE A 25 -18.92 -34.11 6.34
C ILE A 25 -18.55 -32.74 5.77
N LEU A 26 -18.91 -31.68 6.49
CA LEU A 26 -18.44 -30.32 6.20
C LEU A 26 -17.25 -29.98 7.09
N ARG A 27 -16.27 -29.29 6.49
CA ARG A 27 -15.13 -28.75 7.23
C ARG A 27 -15.57 -27.56 8.08
N GLU A 28 -14.79 -27.23 9.10
CA GLU A 28 -15.13 -26.15 10.05
C GLU A 28 -15.38 -24.80 9.39
N TYR A 29 -14.62 -24.51 8.34
CA TYR A 29 -14.69 -23.28 7.55
C TYR A 29 -15.75 -23.31 6.43
N GLU A 30 -16.45 -24.43 6.24
CA GLU A 30 -17.51 -24.55 5.23
C GLU A 30 -18.90 -24.44 5.88
N ARG A 31 -19.85 -23.88 5.14
CA ARG A 31 -21.26 -23.90 5.49
C ARG A 31 -22.07 -24.46 4.33
N GLY A 32 -23.07 -25.27 4.66
CA GLY A 32 -23.98 -25.85 3.68
C GLY A 32 -25.30 -25.10 3.68
N VAL A 33 -25.59 -24.38 2.59
CA VAL A 33 -26.93 -23.83 2.35
C VAL A 33 -27.79 -24.93 1.77
N VAL A 34 -28.80 -25.38 2.52
CA VAL A 34 -29.65 -26.50 2.11
C VAL A 34 -31.00 -25.98 1.59
N PHE A 35 -31.33 -26.42 0.38
CA PHE A 35 -32.62 -26.23 -0.26
C PHE A 35 -33.42 -27.52 -0.17
N GLN A 36 -34.71 -27.41 0.16
CA GLN A 36 -35.66 -28.50 0.12
C GLN A 36 -36.75 -28.16 -0.89
N LEU A 37 -36.87 -28.97 -1.95
CA LEU A 37 -37.87 -28.77 -3.02
C LEU A 37 -37.93 -27.31 -3.53
N GLY A 38 -36.75 -26.68 -3.70
CA GLY A 38 -36.62 -25.30 -4.17
C GLY A 38 -36.84 -24.20 -3.13
N ARG A 39 -37.18 -24.52 -1.88
CA ARG A 39 -37.27 -23.55 -0.76
C ARG A 39 -36.03 -23.62 0.11
N PHE A 40 -35.60 -22.47 0.63
CA PHE A 40 -34.56 -22.43 1.66
C PHE A 40 -35.05 -23.14 2.93
N TRP A 41 -34.26 -24.09 3.42
CA TRP A 41 -34.55 -24.81 4.67
C TRP A 41 -33.75 -24.21 5.83
N GLN A 42 -32.43 -24.37 5.79
CA GLN A 42 -31.53 -23.90 6.85
C GLN A 42 -30.08 -23.88 6.36
N VAL A 43 -29.26 -23.00 6.96
CA VAL A 43 -27.80 -23.10 6.89
C VAL A 43 -27.32 -24.13 7.91
N LYS A 44 -26.67 -25.19 7.43
CA LYS A 44 -26.10 -26.21 8.30
C LYS A 44 -24.64 -25.90 8.64
N GLY A 45 -24.33 -26.04 9.93
CA GLY A 45 -23.00 -25.83 10.51
C GLY A 45 -22.00 -26.94 10.16
N PRO A 46 -20.76 -26.86 10.69
CA PRO A 46 -19.72 -27.82 10.38
C PRO A 46 -19.96 -29.17 11.06
N GLY A 47 -19.37 -30.24 10.54
CA GLY A 47 -19.50 -31.59 11.08
C GLY A 47 -20.37 -32.52 10.23
N LEU A 48 -20.92 -33.54 10.89
CA LEU A 48 -21.66 -34.63 10.26
C LEU A 48 -23.11 -34.20 10.00
N ILE A 49 -23.46 -34.10 8.72
CA ILE A 49 -24.80 -33.68 8.30
C ILE A 49 -25.48 -34.84 7.60
N LEU A 50 -26.73 -35.08 8.00
CA LEU A 50 -27.68 -35.93 7.29
C LEU A 50 -28.41 -35.09 6.22
N LEU A 51 -28.20 -35.42 4.95
CA LEU A 51 -28.91 -34.85 3.81
C LEU A 51 -29.77 -35.93 3.18
N ILE A 52 -31.08 -35.69 3.05
CA ILE A 52 -31.96 -36.63 2.36
C ILE A 52 -31.68 -36.53 0.85
N PRO A 53 -31.05 -37.54 0.21
CA PRO A 53 -30.81 -37.50 -1.22
C PRO A 53 -32.15 -37.39 -1.97
N VAL A 54 -32.14 -36.78 -3.16
CA VAL A 54 -33.32 -36.49 -4.01
C VAL A 54 -34.14 -35.26 -3.59
N VAL A 55 -34.46 -35.07 -2.30
CA VAL A 55 -35.33 -33.97 -1.84
C VAL A 55 -34.53 -32.73 -1.45
N GLN A 56 -33.32 -32.92 -0.91
CA GLN A 56 -32.46 -31.86 -0.41
C GLN A 56 -31.25 -31.63 -1.34
N GLN A 57 -31.03 -30.38 -1.73
CA GLN A 57 -29.84 -29.93 -2.46
C GLN A 57 -29.01 -29.04 -1.53
N MET A 58 -27.70 -29.18 -1.55
CA MET A 58 -26.80 -28.38 -0.72
C MET A 58 -25.75 -27.68 -1.57
N VAL A 59 -25.62 -26.37 -1.37
CA VAL A 59 -24.51 -25.56 -1.90
C VAL A 59 -23.52 -25.29 -0.77
N ARG A 60 -22.24 -25.54 -1.02
CA ARG A 60 -21.17 -25.30 -0.04
C ARG A 60 -20.58 -23.92 -0.26
N VAL A 61 -20.38 -23.19 0.83
CA VAL A 61 -19.76 -21.86 0.83
C VAL A 61 -18.60 -21.86 1.81
N ASP A 62 -17.46 -21.34 1.38
CA ASP A 62 -16.28 -21.14 2.22
C ASP A 62 -16.40 -19.80 2.95
N LEU A 63 -16.17 -19.79 4.26
CA LEU A 63 -16.22 -18.59 5.10
C LEU A 63 -14.86 -17.89 5.24
N ARG A 64 -13.79 -18.45 4.67
CA ARG A 64 -12.45 -17.86 4.72
C ARG A 64 -12.38 -16.58 3.89
N THR A 65 -11.39 -15.75 4.20
CA THR A 65 -11.08 -14.58 3.37
C THR A 65 -10.60 -15.05 2.00
N ILE A 66 -11.30 -14.58 0.98
CA ILE A 66 -10.99 -14.78 -0.43
C ILE A 66 -10.29 -13.51 -0.92
N VAL A 67 -9.26 -13.71 -1.73
CA VAL A 67 -8.56 -12.64 -2.43
C VAL A 67 -9.10 -12.59 -3.85
N LEU A 68 -9.62 -11.45 -4.26
CA LEU A 68 -10.15 -11.22 -5.60
C LEU A 68 -9.38 -10.09 -6.27
N ASP A 69 -8.68 -10.40 -7.36
CA ASP A 69 -8.09 -9.40 -8.24
C ASP A 69 -9.18 -8.75 -9.11
N VAL A 70 -9.22 -7.42 -9.11
CA VAL A 70 -10.10 -6.63 -9.98
C VAL A 70 -9.36 -6.34 -11.28
N PRO A 71 -9.98 -6.60 -12.44
CA PRO A 71 -9.35 -6.30 -13.72
C PRO A 71 -9.06 -4.80 -13.85
N PRO A 72 -7.97 -4.41 -14.54
CA PRO A 72 -7.61 -3.01 -14.74
C PRO A 72 -8.76 -2.19 -15.36
N GLN A 73 -8.97 -0.99 -14.83
CA GLN A 73 -9.99 -0.06 -15.29
C GLN A 73 -9.35 1.21 -15.81
N ASP A 74 -9.82 1.66 -16.97
CA ASP A 74 -9.54 3.01 -17.47
C ASP A 74 -10.40 4.01 -16.70
N VAL A 75 -9.75 4.96 -16.03
CA VAL A 75 -10.37 6.02 -15.23
C VAL A 75 -9.77 7.37 -15.63
N ILE A 76 -10.61 8.39 -15.64
CA ILE A 76 -10.18 9.79 -15.77
C ILE A 76 -10.33 10.42 -14.39
N THR A 77 -9.23 10.94 -13.86
CA THR A 77 -9.18 11.63 -12.56
C THR A 77 -9.81 13.03 -12.64
N ARG A 78 -9.98 13.69 -11.48
CA ARG A 78 -10.54 15.05 -11.41
C ARG A 78 -9.73 16.09 -12.18
N ASP A 79 -8.42 15.92 -12.23
CA ASP A 79 -7.45 16.72 -12.98
C ASP A 79 -7.35 16.33 -14.47
N ASN A 80 -8.31 15.54 -14.97
CA ASN A 80 -8.44 15.16 -16.37
C ASN A 80 -7.24 14.32 -16.90
N VAL A 81 -6.66 13.50 -16.03
CA VAL A 81 -5.60 12.56 -16.41
C VAL A 81 -6.19 11.17 -16.58
N SER A 82 -5.92 10.54 -17.73
CA SER A 82 -6.27 9.14 -17.96
C SER A 82 -5.25 8.22 -17.30
N VAL A 83 -5.74 7.35 -16.41
CA VAL A 83 -4.95 6.34 -15.69
C VAL A 83 -5.61 4.97 -15.80
N LYS A 84 -4.79 3.93 -15.80
CA LYS A 84 -5.24 2.55 -15.65
C LYS A 84 -4.98 2.08 -14.24
N VAL A 85 -6.03 1.68 -13.53
CA VAL A 85 -5.93 1.27 -12.12
C VAL A 85 -6.46 -0.13 -11.94
N ASN A 86 -5.72 -0.97 -11.23
CA ASN A 86 -6.19 -2.25 -10.72
C ASN A 86 -6.11 -2.30 -9.20
N ALA A 87 -6.90 -3.18 -8.61
CA ALA A 87 -6.99 -3.33 -7.16
C ALA A 87 -7.19 -4.79 -6.77
N VAL A 88 -6.93 -5.10 -5.50
CA VAL A 88 -7.18 -6.39 -4.89
C VAL A 88 -8.16 -6.20 -3.75
N LEU A 89 -9.17 -7.07 -3.67
CA LEU A 89 -10.14 -7.09 -2.58
C LEU A 89 -9.92 -8.31 -1.71
N TYR A 90 -9.95 -8.08 -0.41
CA TYR A 90 -9.98 -9.10 0.61
C TYR A 90 -11.37 -9.09 1.23
N PHE A 91 -12.15 -10.14 0.99
CA PHE A 91 -13.49 -10.24 1.56
C PHE A 91 -13.80 -11.65 2.03
N ARG A 92 -14.78 -11.79 2.91
CA ARG A 92 -15.25 -13.09 3.38
C ARG A 92 -16.77 -13.10 3.46
N VAL A 93 -17.36 -14.28 3.31
CA VAL A 93 -18.79 -14.46 3.48
C VAL A 93 -19.10 -14.53 4.98
N LEU A 94 -19.95 -13.63 5.48
CA LEU A 94 -20.48 -13.68 6.85
C LEU A 94 -21.79 -14.46 6.91
N ASP A 95 -22.68 -14.21 5.95
CA ASP A 95 -23.99 -14.84 5.86
C ASP A 95 -24.10 -15.66 4.55
N PRO A 96 -23.85 -16.98 4.60
CA PRO A 96 -23.90 -17.82 3.42
C PRO A 96 -25.32 -17.96 2.84
N GLN A 97 -26.37 -17.73 3.64
CA GLN A 97 -27.74 -17.73 3.14
C GLN A 97 -27.94 -16.57 2.16
N LYS A 98 -27.57 -15.35 2.59
CA LYS A 98 -27.69 -14.16 1.72
C LYS A 98 -26.80 -14.28 0.49
N ALA A 99 -25.58 -14.78 0.64
CA ALA A 99 -24.62 -14.88 -0.46
C ALA A 99 -25.08 -15.79 -1.61
N ILE A 100 -25.90 -16.81 -1.31
CA ILE A 100 -26.43 -17.74 -2.32
C ILE A 100 -27.83 -17.36 -2.81
N ILE A 101 -28.66 -16.74 -1.96
CA ILE A 101 -30.05 -16.43 -2.31
C ILE A 101 -30.19 -15.07 -2.99
N GLN A 102 -29.41 -14.07 -2.56
CA GLN A 102 -29.54 -12.69 -3.05
C GLN A 102 -28.78 -12.45 -4.35
N VAL A 103 -27.76 -13.27 -4.64
CA VAL A 103 -26.92 -13.13 -5.83
C VAL A 103 -26.61 -14.51 -6.40
N GLU A 104 -26.68 -14.64 -7.73
CA GLU A 104 -26.35 -15.87 -8.45
C GLU A 104 -24.87 -16.23 -8.32
N ASP A 105 -23.99 -15.29 -8.69
CA ASP A 105 -22.54 -15.39 -8.51
C ASP A 105 -22.03 -14.17 -7.75
N PHE A 106 -21.79 -14.36 -6.45
CA PHE A 106 -21.33 -13.30 -5.59
C PHE A 106 -19.88 -12.87 -5.88
N LEU A 107 -19.03 -13.73 -6.44
CA LEU A 107 -17.66 -13.36 -6.84
C LEU A 107 -17.71 -12.38 -8.01
N MET A 108 -18.48 -12.73 -9.03
CA MET A 108 -18.65 -11.89 -10.22
C MET A 108 -19.35 -10.56 -9.88
N ALA A 109 -20.43 -10.61 -9.10
CA ALA A 109 -21.15 -9.40 -8.68
C ALA A 109 -20.26 -8.46 -7.86
N THR A 110 -19.49 -9.00 -6.91
CA THR A 110 -18.53 -8.21 -6.12
C THR A 110 -17.43 -7.61 -6.99
N SER A 111 -16.92 -8.35 -7.98
CA SER A 111 -15.95 -7.83 -8.95
C SER A 111 -16.51 -6.65 -9.77
N GLN A 112 -17.74 -6.77 -10.27
CA GLN A 112 -18.40 -5.71 -11.05
C GLN A 112 -18.68 -4.47 -10.22
N LEU A 113 -19.11 -4.69 -8.97
CA LEU A 113 -19.32 -3.62 -8.01
C LEU A 113 -18.01 -2.88 -7.71
N ALA A 114 -16.94 -3.63 -7.46
CA ALA A 114 -15.60 -3.09 -7.26
C ALA A 114 -15.14 -2.22 -8.43
N GLN A 115 -15.31 -2.68 -9.67
CA GLN A 115 -14.93 -1.92 -10.87
C GLN A 115 -15.70 -0.59 -10.96
N THR A 116 -17.00 -0.63 -10.70
CA THR A 116 -17.86 0.56 -10.76
C THR A 116 -17.51 1.55 -9.65
N THR A 117 -17.27 1.06 -8.43
CA THR A 117 -16.88 1.88 -7.28
C THR A 117 -15.49 2.47 -7.46
N LEU A 118 -14.52 1.70 -7.95
CA LEU A 118 -13.19 2.21 -8.29
C LEU A 118 -13.28 3.36 -9.29
N ARG A 119 -14.03 3.18 -10.39
CA ARG A 119 -14.21 4.25 -11.38
C ARG A 119 -14.86 5.49 -10.78
N ALA A 120 -15.88 5.31 -9.93
CA ALA A 120 -16.64 6.42 -9.35
C ALA A 120 -15.88 7.18 -8.25
N VAL A 121 -15.10 6.49 -7.41
CA VAL A 121 -14.31 7.11 -6.33
C VAL A 121 -13.07 7.75 -6.93
N LEU A 122 -12.26 7.01 -7.68
CA LEU A 122 -11.01 7.52 -8.25
C LEU A 122 -11.24 8.69 -9.21
N GLY A 123 -12.39 8.76 -9.89
CA GLY A 123 -12.74 9.90 -10.74
C GLY A 123 -13.05 11.19 -9.97
N LYS A 124 -13.31 11.13 -8.65
CA LYS A 124 -13.52 12.32 -7.81
C LYS A 124 -12.21 12.85 -7.20
N HIS A 125 -11.15 12.06 -7.27
CA HIS A 125 -9.84 12.35 -6.69
C HIS A 125 -8.84 12.80 -7.76
N GLU A 126 -7.82 13.53 -7.35
CA GLU A 126 -6.73 13.98 -8.22
C GLU A 126 -5.64 12.91 -8.33
N LEU A 127 -4.84 12.96 -9.40
CA LEU A 127 -3.74 12.01 -9.60
C LEU A 127 -2.77 11.95 -8.41
N ASP A 128 -2.45 13.09 -7.80
CA ASP A 128 -1.52 13.15 -6.68
C ASP A 128 -2.04 12.37 -5.46
N GLU A 129 -3.35 12.44 -5.19
CA GLU A 129 -3.99 11.68 -4.12
C GLU A 129 -3.89 10.16 -4.38
N LEU A 130 -3.99 9.73 -5.64
CA LEU A 130 -3.81 8.32 -6.02
C LEU A 130 -2.38 7.80 -5.80
N LEU A 131 -1.39 8.69 -5.81
CA LEU A 131 0.02 8.34 -5.65
C LEU A 131 0.49 8.51 -4.20
N ALA A 132 0.04 9.55 -3.51
CA ALA A 132 0.50 9.93 -2.18
C ALA A 132 -0.42 9.46 -1.03
N GLU A 133 -1.75 9.44 -1.24
CA GLU A 133 -2.75 9.18 -0.19
C GLU A 133 -3.49 7.84 -0.38
N ARG A 134 -2.75 6.78 -0.75
CA ARG A 134 -3.34 5.45 -1.05
C ARG A 134 -4.13 4.87 0.11
N GLU A 135 -3.63 4.93 1.34
CA GLU A 135 -4.33 4.45 2.53
C GLU A 135 -5.71 5.08 2.69
N ARG A 136 -5.84 6.38 2.44
CA ARG A 136 -7.11 7.09 2.58
C ARG A 136 -8.11 6.63 1.53
N LEU A 137 -7.68 6.51 0.28
CA LEU A 137 -8.51 6.01 -0.82
C LEU A 137 -8.94 4.56 -0.60
N ASN A 138 -8.04 3.71 -0.09
CA ASN A 138 -8.33 2.33 0.25
C ASN A 138 -9.47 2.23 1.26
N VAL A 139 -9.47 3.09 2.30
CA VAL A 139 -10.53 3.17 3.30
C VAL A 139 -11.84 3.66 2.68
N ASP A 140 -11.81 4.72 1.88
CA ASP A 140 -13.01 5.28 1.24
C ASP A 140 -13.68 4.25 0.31
N ILE A 141 -12.89 3.55 -0.50
CA ILE A 141 -13.37 2.48 -1.40
C ILE A 141 -13.92 1.30 -0.57
N GLN A 142 -13.23 0.90 0.49
CA GLN A 142 -13.68 -0.17 1.37
C GLN A 142 -15.04 0.15 1.98
N GLN A 143 -15.24 1.36 2.52
CA GLN A 143 -16.51 1.75 3.15
C GLN A 143 -17.68 1.69 2.18
N VAL A 144 -17.49 2.19 0.95
CA VAL A 144 -18.54 2.17 -0.08
C VAL A 144 -18.88 0.74 -0.50
N LEU A 145 -17.86 -0.11 -0.69
CA LEU A 145 -18.08 -1.50 -1.07
C LEU A 145 -18.70 -2.33 0.05
N ASP A 146 -18.24 -2.18 1.28
CA ASP A 146 -18.76 -2.88 2.45
C ASP A 146 -20.25 -2.58 2.65
N ALA A 147 -20.64 -1.30 2.57
CA ALA A 147 -22.05 -0.89 2.71
C ALA A 147 -22.98 -1.52 1.66
N GLN A 148 -22.50 -1.72 0.43
CA GLN A 148 -23.30 -2.33 -0.63
C GLN A 148 -23.28 -3.87 -0.59
N THR A 149 -22.12 -4.46 -0.30
CA THR A 149 -21.92 -5.92 -0.23
C THR A 149 -22.54 -6.57 1.03
N ASP A 150 -22.83 -5.79 2.07
CA ASP A 150 -23.57 -6.23 3.26
C ASP A 150 -24.95 -6.82 2.92
N THR A 151 -25.61 -6.31 1.85
CA THR A 151 -26.89 -6.84 1.37
C THR A 151 -26.78 -8.29 0.91
N TRP A 152 -25.59 -8.67 0.41
CA TRP A 152 -25.27 -10.02 -0.04
C TRP A 152 -24.67 -10.89 1.06
N GLY A 153 -24.51 -10.37 2.28
CA GLY A 153 -23.90 -11.11 3.39
C GLY A 153 -22.39 -11.26 3.27
N ILE A 154 -21.73 -10.36 2.52
CA ILE A 154 -20.29 -10.33 2.31
C ILE A 154 -19.70 -9.17 3.09
N LYS A 155 -18.59 -9.43 3.78
CA LYS A 155 -17.81 -8.41 4.48
C LYS A 155 -16.51 -8.16 3.73
N VAL A 156 -16.30 -6.91 3.32
CA VAL A 156 -15.03 -6.49 2.72
C VAL A 156 -14.07 -6.11 3.85
N ALA A 157 -13.03 -6.90 4.04
CA ALA A 157 -12.01 -6.65 5.04
C ALA A 157 -11.14 -5.46 4.61
N ASN A 158 -10.49 -5.58 3.46
CA ASN A 158 -9.56 -4.58 2.95
C ASN A 158 -9.66 -4.46 1.43
N VAL A 159 -9.32 -3.29 0.91
CA VAL A 159 -9.15 -3.03 -0.52
C VAL A 159 -7.80 -2.36 -0.71
N GLU A 160 -7.01 -2.84 -1.67
CA GLU A 160 -5.69 -2.29 -1.94
C GLU A 160 -5.54 -1.99 -3.43
N ILE A 161 -5.19 -0.74 -3.75
CA ILE A 161 -4.80 -0.35 -5.10
C ILE A 161 -3.44 -0.99 -5.43
N LYS A 162 -3.40 -1.84 -6.46
CA LYS A 162 -2.24 -2.66 -6.81
C LYS A 162 -1.25 -1.86 -7.66
N HIS A 163 -1.72 -1.29 -8.77
CA HIS A 163 -0.92 -0.47 -9.69
C HIS A 163 -1.77 0.68 -10.27
N VAL A 164 -1.09 1.79 -10.54
CA VAL A 164 -1.64 2.95 -11.25
C VAL A 164 -0.71 3.22 -12.43
N ASP A 165 -1.15 2.82 -13.62
CA ASP A 165 -0.40 2.99 -14.86
C ASP A 165 -0.79 4.30 -15.53
N LEU A 166 0.23 5.09 -15.85
CA LEU A 166 0.12 6.40 -16.51
C LEU A 166 0.61 6.30 -17.96
N ASN A 167 0.05 7.12 -18.84
CA ASN A 167 0.58 7.26 -20.20
C ASN A 167 2.03 7.78 -20.17
N GLU A 168 2.90 7.27 -21.05
CA GLU A 168 4.32 7.64 -21.09
C GLU A 168 4.55 9.16 -21.22
N SER A 169 3.67 9.86 -21.94
CA SER A 169 3.75 11.32 -22.07
C SER A 169 3.60 12.04 -20.74
N MET A 170 2.66 11.60 -19.90
CA MET A 170 2.42 12.15 -18.56
C MET A 170 3.56 11.81 -17.60
N VAL A 171 4.08 10.58 -17.65
CA VAL A 171 5.25 10.18 -16.84
C VAL A 171 6.44 11.08 -17.14
N ARG A 172 6.70 11.39 -18.42
CA ARG A 172 7.77 12.32 -18.81
C ARG A 172 7.52 13.74 -18.32
N ALA A 173 6.28 14.23 -18.39
CA ALA A 173 5.92 15.57 -17.91
C ALA A 173 6.11 15.70 -16.39
N ILE A 174 5.62 14.73 -15.62
CA ILE A 174 5.77 14.66 -14.16
C ILE A 174 7.25 14.55 -13.79
N ALA A 175 8.02 13.70 -14.48
CA ALA A 175 9.45 13.56 -14.23
C ALA A 175 10.19 14.89 -14.43
N LYS A 176 9.91 15.62 -15.52
CA LYS A 176 10.49 16.94 -15.79
C LYS A 176 10.10 17.98 -14.73
N GLN A 177 8.84 17.98 -14.30
CA GLN A 177 8.36 18.88 -13.24
C GLN A 177 9.02 18.55 -11.89
N ALA A 178 9.12 17.26 -11.55
CA ALA A 178 9.74 16.80 -10.31
C ALA A 178 11.24 17.10 -10.29
N GLU A 179 11.93 16.98 -11.42
CA GLU A 179 13.34 17.35 -11.57
C GLU A 179 13.55 18.85 -11.36
N ALA A 180 12.72 19.70 -12.00
CA ALA A 180 12.79 21.15 -11.84
C ALA A 180 12.51 21.59 -10.39
N GLU A 181 11.51 21.02 -9.73
CA GLU A 181 11.21 21.34 -8.32
C GLU A 181 12.31 20.80 -7.37
N ARG A 182 12.89 19.63 -7.66
CA ARG A 182 14.04 19.11 -6.90
C ARG A 182 15.26 20.02 -7.04
N GLU A 183 15.56 20.50 -8.24
CA GLU A 183 16.67 21.42 -8.48
C GLU A 183 16.44 22.76 -7.78
N ARG A 184 15.21 23.30 -7.86
CA ARG A 184 14.82 24.52 -7.14
C ARG A 184 14.98 24.35 -5.64
N ARG A 185 14.47 23.25 -5.07
CA ARG A 185 14.59 22.95 -3.63
C ARG A 185 16.05 22.77 -3.22
N ALA A 186 16.86 22.08 -4.02
CA ALA A 186 18.28 21.92 -3.75
C ALA A 186 19.02 23.27 -3.69
N LYS A 187 18.74 24.20 -4.61
CA LYS A 187 19.32 25.55 -4.60
C LYS A 187 18.94 26.35 -3.36
N VAL A 188 17.67 26.27 -2.93
CA VAL A 188 17.19 26.95 -1.71
C VAL A 188 17.90 26.38 -0.48
N ILE A 189 17.92 25.05 -0.33
CA ILE A 189 18.58 24.38 0.79
C ILE A 189 20.08 24.71 0.82
N HIS A 190 20.73 24.77 -0.34
CA HIS A 190 22.15 25.14 -0.42
C HIS A 190 22.40 26.59 0.00
N ALA A 191 21.60 27.54 -0.50
CA ALA A 191 21.71 28.94 -0.12
C ALA A 191 21.42 29.18 1.37
N GLU A 192 20.41 28.50 1.93
CA GLU A 192 20.13 28.52 3.36
C GLU A 192 21.28 27.93 4.19
N GLY A 193 21.88 26.83 3.71
CA GLY A 193 23.06 26.23 4.31
C GLY A 193 24.29 27.15 4.28
N GLU A 194 24.53 27.87 3.18
CA GLU A 194 25.61 28.85 3.07
C GLU A 194 25.40 30.04 4.01
N LEU A 195 24.17 30.54 4.12
CA LEU A 195 23.82 31.62 5.05
C LEU A 195 24.07 31.19 6.49
N GLN A 196 23.54 30.02 6.89
CA GLN A 196 23.74 29.48 8.24
C GLN A 196 25.24 29.26 8.54
N ALA A 197 26.01 28.74 7.58
CA ALA A 197 27.45 28.58 7.74
C ALA A 197 28.15 29.94 7.92
N SER A 198 27.79 30.94 7.12
CA SER A 198 28.37 32.29 7.18
C SER A 198 28.07 32.98 8.51
N GLU A 199 26.84 32.88 9.02
CA GLU A 199 26.45 33.40 10.32
C GLU A 199 27.26 32.76 11.46
N LYS A 200 27.45 31.43 11.42
CA LYS A 200 28.25 30.71 12.42
C LYS A 200 29.73 31.09 12.34
N LEU A 201 30.27 31.30 11.15
CA LEU A 201 31.65 31.77 10.96
C LEU A 201 31.83 33.20 11.47
N MET A 202 30.88 34.09 11.23
CA MET A 202 30.88 35.46 11.76
C MET A 202 30.84 35.46 13.30
N GLN A 203 29.94 34.68 13.91
CA GLN A 203 29.86 34.52 15.37
C GLN A 203 31.18 33.98 15.94
N ALA A 204 31.80 33.01 15.27
CA ALA A 204 33.10 32.48 15.67
C ALA A 204 34.21 33.54 15.56
N ALA A 205 34.24 34.34 14.48
CA ALA A 205 35.21 35.41 14.29
C ALA A 205 35.08 36.50 15.35
N GLU A 206 33.86 36.93 15.69
CA GLU A 206 33.63 37.89 16.78
C GLU A 206 34.11 37.34 18.14
N MET A 207 33.83 36.06 18.45
CA MET A 207 34.30 35.44 19.68
C MET A 207 35.83 35.36 19.74
N LEU A 208 36.48 35.00 18.63
CA LEU A 208 37.95 34.95 18.54
C LEU A 208 38.57 36.35 18.67
N GLY A 209 37.92 37.39 18.15
CA GLY A 209 38.39 38.77 18.24
C GLY A 209 38.28 39.37 19.65
N ARG A 210 37.33 38.92 20.47
CA ARG A 210 37.14 39.40 21.85
C ARG A 210 38.22 38.93 22.83
N GLN A 211 38.84 37.77 22.60
CA GLN A 211 39.87 37.20 23.48
C GLN A 211 41.27 37.39 22.89
N PRO A 212 42.13 38.27 23.46
CA PRO A 212 43.50 38.41 23.02
C PRO A 212 44.25 37.07 23.18
N GLY A 213 44.73 36.51 22.06
CA GLY A 213 45.40 35.20 21.98
C GLY A 213 44.60 34.07 21.31
N ALA A 214 43.28 34.19 21.16
CA ALA A 214 42.45 33.16 20.53
C ALA A 214 42.74 33.00 19.02
N MET A 215 43.01 34.10 18.32
CA MET A 215 43.48 34.09 16.93
C MET A 215 44.85 33.41 16.78
N GLN A 216 45.74 33.58 17.76
CA GLN A 216 47.05 32.91 17.77
C GLN A 216 46.88 31.39 17.92
N LEU A 217 45.99 30.93 18.80
CA LEU A 217 45.66 29.51 18.97
C LEU A 217 45.04 28.92 17.70
N ARG A 218 44.12 29.64 17.05
CA ARG A 218 43.55 29.24 15.76
C ARG A 218 44.65 29.13 14.70
N TYR A 219 45.58 30.07 14.66
CA TYR A 219 46.73 30.06 13.74
C TYR A 219 47.61 28.83 13.97
N MET A 220 47.93 28.49 15.22
CA MET A 220 48.67 27.27 15.58
C MET A 220 47.90 25.98 15.21
N GLN A 221 46.58 25.95 15.39
CA GLN A 221 45.74 24.83 14.97
C GLN A 221 45.74 24.65 13.44
N THR A 222 45.65 25.74 12.67
CA THR A 222 45.76 25.67 11.20
C THR A 222 47.14 25.16 10.76
N LEU A 223 48.22 25.57 11.43
CA LEU A 223 49.55 25.03 11.15
C LEU A 223 49.64 23.53 11.43
N THR A 224 49.04 23.06 12.52
CA THR A 224 49.00 21.62 12.86
C THR A 224 48.18 20.82 11.83
N SER A 225 47.06 21.38 11.36
CA SER A 225 46.23 20.78 10.30
C SER A 225 46.98 20.69 8.97
N ILE A 226 47.68 21.75 8.56
CA ILE A 226 48.48 21.77 7.32
C ILE A 226 49.68 20.82 7.41
N ALA A 227 50.30 20.69 8.57
CA ALA A 227 51.40 19.75 8.79
C ALA A 227 50.96 18.28 8.81
N GLY A 228 49.67 18.01 9.06
CA GLY A 228 49.09 16.66 9.04
C GLY A 228 48.75 16.15 7.63
N ASP A 229 48.37 17.05 6.72
CA ASP A 229 48.23 16.72 5.30
C ASP A 229 49.61 16.73 4.63
N LYS A 230 49.95 15.65 3.92
CA LYS A 230 51.27 15.41 3.28
C LYS A 230 51.56 16.36 2.10
N SER A 231 51.54 17.66 2.32
CA SER A 231 51.84 18.71 1.35
C SER A 231 53.34 19.07 1.41
N SER A 232 54.03 19.06 0.26
CA SER A 232 55.46 19.37 0.15
C SER A 232 55.78 20.87 0.05
N THR A 233 54.78 21.73 -0.06
CA THR A 233 54.94 23.19 -0.20
C THR A 233 54.07 23.92 0.81
N ILE A 234 54.69 24.46 1.86
CA ILE A 234 54.03 25.25 2.89
C ILE A 234 54.19 26.74 2.54
N VAL A 235 53.12 27.38 2.05
CA VAL A 235 53.10 28.82 1.82
C VAL A 235 52.72 29.51 3.14
N PHE A 236 53.61 30.34 3.67
CA PHE A 236 53.45 30.99 4.98
C PHE A 236 52.92 32.43 4.80
N PRO A 237 51.64 32.70 5.08
CA PRO A 237 51.13 34.07 5.08
C PRO A 237 51.56 34.77 6.38
N LEU A 238 52.55 35.66 6.30
CA LEU A 238 52.97 36.48 7.44
C LEU A 238 52.01 37.67 7.64
N PRO A 239 51.48 37.90 8.86
CA PRO A 239 50.67 39.08 9.16
C PRO A 239 51.47 40.37 8.93
N ILE A 240 50.88 41.32 8.21
CA ILE A 240 51.54 42.59 7.84
C ILE A 240 51.91 43.42 9.08
N GLU A 241 51.23 43.21 10.21
CA GLU A 241 51.51 43.85 11.49
C GLU A 241 52.89 43.47 12.07
N LEU A 242 53.31 42.20 11.90
CA LEU A 242 54.65 41.74 12.29
C LEU A 242 55.73 42.36 11.39
N LEU A 243 55.45 42.51 10.10
CA LEU A 243 56.34 43.19 9.15
C LEU A 243 56.50 44.68 9.48
N LYS A 244 55.41 45.36 9.87
CA LYS A 244 55.45 46.77 10.33
C LYS A 244 56.28 46.92 11.61
N GLY A 245 56.11 46.03 12.59
CA GLY A 245 56.90 46.04 13.82
C GLY A 245 58.40 45.87 13.58
N MET A 246 58.80 45.03 12.62
CA MET A 246 60.21 44.86 12.23
C MET A 246 60.76 46.05 11.44
N ALA A 247 59.93 46.70 10.62
CA ALA A 247 60.30 47.92 9.90
C ALA A 247 60.53 49.11 10.86
N ASP A 248 59.72 49.23 11.92
CA ASP A 248 59.90 50.25 12.96
C ASP A 248 61.14 50.01 13.86
N LEU A 249 61.56 48.75 14.02
CA LEU A 249 62.82 48.38 14.67
C LEU A 249 64.05 48.71 13.80
N SER A 250 63.89 48.75 12.47
CA SER A 250 64.95 49.10 11.53
C SER A 250 65.10 50.61 11.30
N SER A 251 64.16 51.44 11.77
CA SER A 251 64.12 52.90 11.55
C SER A 251 64.56 53.73 12.75
N LYS A 252 64.87 53.11 13.89
CA LYS A 252 65.55 53.78 15.01
C LYS A 252 67.06 53.51 14.95
N PRO A 253 67.91 54.56 14.94
CA PRO A 253 69.37 54.41 14.93
C PRO A 253 69.89 53.77 16.22
#